data_AF-I0FE15-F1
#
_entry.id   AF-I0FE15-F1
#
_cell.length_a   1.000
_cell.length_b   1.000
_cell.length_c   1.000
_cell.angle_alpha   90.00
_cell.angle_beta   90.00
_cell.angle_gamma   90.00
#
_symmetry.space_group_name_H-M   'P 1'
#
loop_
_entity.id
_entity.type
_entity.pdbx_description
1 polymer ?
#
loop_
_entity_poly.entity_id
_entity_poly.type
_entity_poly.pdbx_seq_one_letter_code
_entity_poly.pdbx_strand_id
1 'polypeptide(L)'
;MRHKLSIISTLISIITLTCKMNLKNIEELEQAIKTIKDAKQIALKSQEIKANTELDIQIKTIEAEAELEAQKIAKEEEAAEENIKQALVNLRQIKLNDINQAIEQIRLTIKQQQEETTREENIVIKQNIINQLRLKILDKQALLNIYRDINWPEPDDHFKMTDKITNDRPFNYISYNKEDALNKNVNLADDHNSNNRRKIYLLFKYNRQNIQEYGDILHLLININYKSIAQNIISAIIDQSKYYYEIVILTLYDKQANLHLLNIEQLSALQKIFGDLEKQNQDFEGYLNKIRFDYYKNELQNFKISVITHTLQLLDINVVVRDLVQTFKTILDEI
;
A
#
# COMPACT_ATOMS: atom_id res chain seq x y z
N MET A 1 -30.64 -8.30 115.94
CA MET A 1 -30.39 -7.20 116.91
C MET A 1 -31.74 -6.48 117.10
N ARG A 2 -32.31 -6.30 118.30
CA ARG A 2 -31.95 -5.31 119.36
C ARG A 2 -31.87 -3.89 118.73
N HIS A 3 -32.61 -2.86 119.13
CA HIS A 3 -33.26 -2.53 120.42
C HIS A 3 -34.47 -1.55 120.24
N LYS A 4 -35.53 -1.60 121.11
CA LYS A 4 -35.99 -0.57 122.11
C LYS A 4 -36.40 0.82 121.54
N LEU A 5 -37.32 1.63 122.10
CA LEU A 5 -38.33 1.63 123.20
C LEU A 5 -39.29 2.83 122.87
N SER A 6 -40.63 2.77 123.01
CA SER A 6 -41.48 3.13 124.18
C SER A 6 -41.67 4.64 124.48
N ILE A 7 -42.71 4.96 125.28
CA ILE A 7 -43.24 6.31 125.67
C ILE A 7 -44.03 6.95 124.50
N ILE A 8 -45.30 7.41 124.56
CA ILE A 8 -46.31 7.80 125.59
C ILE A 8 -47.62 7.01 125.28
N SER A 9 -48.51 6.51 126.16
CA SER A 9 -48.79 6.55 127.62
C SER A 9 -49.92 7.50 128.12
N THR A 10 -50.85 6.96 128.93
CA THR A 10 -51.75 7.68 129.86
C THR A 10 -52.82 8.64 129.27
N LEU A 11 -54.03 8.12 129.08
CA LEU A 11 -55.21 8.65 129.78
C LEU A 11 -56.15 7.48 130.13
N ILE A 12 -56.26 7.17 131.42
CA ILE A 12 -57.06 6.08 131.99
C ILE A 12 -58.12 6.69 132.92
N SER A 13 -59.28 6.04 133.01
CA SER A 13 -60.37 6.28 133.98
C SER A 13 -61.17 7.58 133.85
N ILE A 14 -62.48 7.43 133.57
CA ILE A 14 -63.61 7.81 134.45
C ILE A 14 -64.94 7.33 133.81
N ILE A 15 -65.93 6.99 134.66
CA ILE A 15 -67.30 6.49 134.34
C ILE A 15 -67.37 5.03 133.85
N THR A 16 -67.36 4.14 134.83
CA THR A 16 -68.24 2.96 134.87
C THR A 16 -69.71 3.40 135.14
N LEU A 17 -70.68 2.57 134.73
CA LEU A 17 -72.15 2.78 134.73
C LEU A 17 -72.62 3.90 133.76
N THR A 18 -73.21 3.60 132.59
CA THR A 18 -74.56 2.99 132.46
C THR A 18 -74.84 2.27 131.13
N CYS A 19 -75.76 1.29 131.22
CA CYS A 19 -76.55 0.55 130.21
C CYS A 19 -76.50 0.82 128.68
N LYS A 20 -76.30 -0.28 127.93
CA LYS A 20 -76.91 -0.69 126.63
C LYS A 20 -76.63 0.13 125.33
N MET A 21 -76.65 -0.62 124.21
CA MET A 21 -76.42 -0.21 122.80
C MET A 21 -74.93 0.00 122.43
N ASN A 22 -74.45 -0.27 121.21
CA ASN A 22 -75.13 -0.63 119.95
C ASN A 22 -74.23 -1.54 119.07
N LEU A 23 -74.73 -2.65 118.52
CA LEU A 23 -73.91 -3.60 117.73
C LEU A 23 -73.59 -3.11 116.30
N LYS A 24 -74.32 -2.10 115.81
CA LYS A 24 -74.40 -1.69 114.40
C LYS A 24 -73.11 -1.06 113.84
N ASN A 25 -72.31 -0.44 114.69
CA ASN A 25 -71.14 0.35 114.27
C ASN A 25 -69.92 -0.51 113.84
N ILE A 26 -69.94 -1.83 114.08
CA ILE A 26 -68.83 -2.73 113.72
C ILE A 26 -68.97 -3.22 112.27
N GLU A 27 -70.18 -3.56 111.82
CA GLU A 27 -70.46 -3.93 110.42
C GLU A 27 -70.12 -2.77 109.47
N GLU A 28 -70.48 -1.52 109.84
CA GLU A 28 -70.14 -0.31 109.08
C GLU A 28 -68.61 -0.14 108.92
N LEU A 29 -67.82 -0.54 109.92
CA LEU A 29 -66.36 -0.45 109.89
C LEU A 29 -65.71 -1.53 109.00
N GLU A 30 -66.20 -2.77 109.08
CA GLU A 30 -65.73 -3.85 108.19
C GLU A 30 -66.11 -3.58 106.73
N GLN A 31 -67.31 -3.04 106.49
CA GLN A 31 -67.76 -2.65 105.17
C GLN A 31 -66.92 -1.48 104.61
N ALA A 32 -66.54 -0.50 105.45
CA ALA A 32 -65.61 0.56 105.07
C ALA A 32 -64.20 0.02 104.74
N ILE A 33 -63.64 -0.88 105.55
CA ILE A 33 -62.32 -1.49 105.30
C ILE A 33 -62.32 -2.31 104.01
N LYS A 34 -63.39 -3.08 103.75
CA LYS A 34 -63.54 -3.83 102.49
C LYS A 34 -63.61 -2.88 101.30
N THR A 35 -64.41 -1.81 101.39
CA THR A 35 -64.52 -0.78 100.33
C THR A 35 -63.18 -0.09 100.07
N ILE A 36 -62.39 0.20 101.10
CA ILE A 36 -61.04 0.78 100.97
C ILE A 36 -60.07 -0.21 100.31
N LYS A 37 -60.14 -1.50 100.64
CA LYS A 37 -59.30 -2.54 100.05
C LYS A 37 -59.63 -2.76 98.57
N ASP A 38 -60.92 -2.82 98.24
CA ASP A 38 -61.41 -2.94 96.87
C ASP A 38 -61.05 -1.69 96.05
N ALA A 39 -61.22 -0.49 96.61
CA ALA A 39 -60.78 0.76 96.00
C ALA A 39 -59.25 0.82 95.76
N LYS A 40 -58.45 0.33 96.72
CA LYS A 40 -56.98 0.22 96.55
C LYS A 40 -56.61 -0.78 95.45
N GLN A 41 -57.32 -1.90 95.34
CA GLN A 41 -57.08 -2.90 94.30
C GLN A 41 -57.52 -2.40 92.90
N ILE A 42 -58.60 -1.61 92.83
CA ILE A 42 -59.03 -0.89 91.62
C ILE A 42 -57.98 0.16 91.22
N ALA A 43 -57.46 0.94 92.18
CA ALA A 43 -56.41 1.92 91.92
C ALA A 43 -55.09 1.28 91.44
N LEU A 44 -54.70 0.14 92.02
CA LEU A 44 -53.52 -0.62 91.59
C LEU A 44 -53.68 -1.17 90.17
N LYS A 45 -54.83 -1.80 89.87
CA LYS A 45 -55.15 -2.23 88.50
C LYS A 45 -55.22 -1.06 87.51
N SER A 46 -55.72 0.10 87.94
CA SER A 46 -55.75 1.31 87.12
C SER A 46 -54.34 1.84 86.83
N GLN A 47 -53.43 1.82 87.82
CA GLN A 47 -52.01 2.13 87.61
C GLN A 47 -51.31 1.11 86.72
N GLU A 48 -51.58 -0.18 86.88
CA GLU A 48 -51.03 -1.26 86.06
C GLU A 48 -51.51 -1.17 84.60
N ILE A 49 -52.81 -0.94 84.38
CA ILE A 49 -53.37 -0.66 83.05
C ILE A 49 -52.73 0.59 82.45
N LYS A 50 -52.59 1.67 83.23
CA LYS A 50 -51.96 2.90 82.74
C LYS A 50 -50.49 2.67 82.36
N ALA A 51 -49.73 1.99 83.21
CA ALA A 51 -48.33 1.66 82.95
C ALA A 51 -48.18 0.75 81.72
N ASN A 52 -49.00 -0.28 81.58
CA ASN A 52 -49.00 -1.16 80.40
C ASN A 52 -49.42 -0.41 79.13
N THR A 53 -50.33 0.57 79.22
CA THR A 53 -50.70 1.42 78.07
C THR A 53 -49.56 2.36 77.68
N GLU A 54 -48.88 2.96 78.66
CA GLU A 54 -47.67 3.78 78.43
C GLU A 54 -46.55 2.95 77.77
N LEU A 55 -46.38 1.71 78.19
CA LEU A 55 -45.37 0.77 77.69
C LEU A 55 -45.71 0.27 76.28
N ASP A 56 -46.99 -0.02 75.99
CA ASP A 56 -47.50 -0.36 74.65
C ASP A 56 -47.37 0.83 73.66
N ILE A 57 -47.56 2.07 74.12
CA ILE A 57 -47.28 3.28 73.35
C ILE A 57 -45.76 3.41 73.06
N GLN A 58 -44.90 3.13 74.05
CA GLN A 58 -43.44 3.15 73.83
C GLN A 58 -42.98 2.06 72.86
N ILE A 59 -43.51 0.84 72.97
CA ILE A 59 -43.23 -0.27 72.04
C ILE A 59 -43.63 0.13 70.61
N LYS A 60 -44.85 0.61 70.39
CA LYS A 60 -45.32 1.07 69.06
C LYS A 60 -44.49 2.23 68.50
N THR A 61 -43.97 3.09 69.38
CA THR A 61 -43.06 4.18 68.97
C THR A 61 -41.73 3.61 68.47
N ILE A 62 -41.14 2.67 69.22
CA ILE A 62 -39.89 2.00 68.86
C ILE A 62 -40.05 1.15 67.59
N GLU A 63 -41.19 0.45 67.43
CA GLU A 63 -41.51 -0.31 66.21
C GLU A 63 -41.62 0.61 64.98
N ALA A 64 -42.30 1.76 65.10
CA ALA A 64 -42.40 2.74 64.03
C ALA A 64 -41.05 3.42 63.70
N GLU A 65 -40.22 3.72 64.69
CA GLU A 65 -38.85 4.23 64.48
C GLU A 65 -37.95 3.19 63.82
N ALA A 66 -38.04 1.91 64.23
CA ALA A 66 -37.29 0.81 63.62
C ALA A 66 -37.73 0.53 62.18
N GLU A 67 -39.03 0.60 61.88
CA GLU A 67 -39.55 0.46 60.52
C GLU A 67 -39.13 1.65 59.63
N LEU A 68 -39.13 2.87 60.16
CA LEU A 68 -38.63 4.06 59.46
C LEU A 68 -37.13 3.95 59.14
N GLU A 69 -36.30 3.53 60.10
CA GLU A 69 -34.86 3.36 59.89
C GLU A 69 -34.57 2.18 58.95
N ALA A 70 -35.34 1.08 59.01
CA ALA A 70 -35.24 -0.02 58.04
C ALA A 70 -35.61 0.42 56.61
N GLN A 71 -36.65 1.22 56.42
CA GLN A 71 -36.99 1.81 55.12
C GLN A 71 -35.91 2.77 54.59
N LYS A 72 -35.21 3.45 55.49
CA LYS A 72 -34.11 4.36 55.16
C LYS A 72 -32.85 3.60 54.76
N ILE A 73 -32.47 2.55 55.51
CA ILE A 73 -31.40 1.62 55.15
C ILE A 73 -31.66 1.00 53.78
N ALA A 74 -32.88 0.50 53.52
CA ALA A 74 -33.23 -0.09 52.22
C ALA A 74 -33.05 0.90 51.05
N LYS A 75 -33.43 2.17 51.22
CA LYS A 75 -33.20 3.23 50.21
C LYS A 75 -31.73 3.58 50.03
N GLU A 76 -30.95 3.55 51.11
CA GLU A 76 -29.50 3.76 51.07
C GLU A 76 -28.79 2.58 50.38
N GLU A 77 -29.24 1.34 50.57
CA GLU A 77 -28.77 0.15 49.86
C GLU A 77 -29.12 0.18 48.37
N GLU A 78 -30.37 0.49 48.00
CA GLU A 78 -30.77 0.66 46.58
C GLU A 78 -29.93 1.75 45.89
N ALA A 79 -29.74 2.89 46.55
CA ALA A 79 -28.90 3.98 46.03
C ALA A 79 -27.43 3.58 45.93
N ALA A 80 -26.90 2.77 46.86
CA ALA A 80 -25.54 2.25 46.79
C ALA A 80 -25.37 1.24 45.64
N GLU A 81 -26.33 0.34 45.44
CA GLU A 81 -26.30 -0.65 44.35
C GLU A 81 -26.34 0.05 42.97
N GLU A 82 -27.19 1.07 42.81
CA GLU A 82 -27.29 1.83 41.56
C GLU A 82 -26.02 2.66 41.30
N ASN A 83 -25.42 3.26 42.32
CA ASN A 83 -24.12 3.93 42.21
C ASN A 83 -23.00 2.95 41.79
N ILE A 84 -23.00 1.71 42.31
CA ILE A 84 -22.04 0.67 41.91
C ILE A 84 -22.26 0.24 40.46
N LYS A 85 -23.52 0.06 40.03
CA LYS A 85 -23.86 -0.23 38.62
C LYS A 85 -23.38 0.87 37.68
N GLN A 86 -23.67 2.13 38.00
CA GLN A 86 -23.24 3.28 37.19
C GLN A 86 -21.71 3.40 37.14
N ALA A 87 -21.02 3.18 38.25
CA ALA A 87 -19.55 3.16 38.30
C ALA A 87 -18.96 2.04 37.42
N LEU A 88 -19.56 0.83 37.43
CA LEU A 88 -19.16 -0.28 36.56
C LEU A 88 -19.37 0.02 35.08
N VAL A 89 -20.49 0.65 34.71
CA VAL A 89 -20.77 1.09 33.33
C VAL A 89 -19.74 2.14 32.89
N ASN A 90 -19.50 3.16 33.71
CA ASN A 90 -18.51 4.21 33.43
C ASN A 90 -17.09 3.62 33.26
N LEU A 91 -16.67 2.71 34.14
CA LEU A 91 -15.36 2.04 34.05
C LEU A 91 -15.23 1.20 32.76
N ARG A 92 -16.30 0.51 32.34
CA ARG A 92 -16.33 -0.21 31.06
C ARG A 92 -16.23 0.73 29.88
N GLN A 93 -16.94 1.87 29.91
CA GLN A 93 -16.92 2.85 28.82
C GLN A 93 -15.54 3.52 28.68
N ILE A 94 -14.87 3.85 29.80
CA ILE A 94 -13.51 4.38 29.79
C ILE A 94 -12.55 3.35 29.17
N LYS A 95 -12.53 2.11 29.67
CA LYS A 95 -11.69 1.03 29.11
C LYS A 95 -11.97 0.77 27.63
N LEU A 96 -13.23 0.84 27.20
CA LEU A 96 -13.59 0.66 25.79
C LEU A 96 -13.07 1.82 24.93
N ASN A 97 -13.16 3.06 25.42
CA ASN A 97 -12.60 4.23 24.74
C ASN A 97 -11.06 4.15 24.65
N ASP A 98 -10.38 3.76 25.73
CA ASP A 98 -8.92 3.57 25.75
C ASP A 98 -8.48 2.50 24.76
N ILE A 99 -9.19 1.36 24.71
CA ILE A 99 -8.95 0.27 23.74
C ILE A 99 -9.19 0.76 22.31
N ASN A 100 -10.26 1.51 22.05
CA ASN A 100 -10.55 2.04 20.72
C ASN A 100 -9.49 3.05 20.26
N GLN A 101 -8.99 3.91 21.16
CA GLN A 101 -7.89 4.81 20.87
C GLN A 101 -6.60 4.04 20.56
N ALA A 102 -6.27 3.01 21.34
CA ALA A 102 -5.12 2.15 21.07
C ALA A 102 -5.22 1.42 19.72
N ILE A 103 -6.42 0.92 19.37
CA ILE A 103 -6.68 0.28 18.07
C ILE A 103 -6.46 1.26 16.91
N GLU A 104 -6.93 2.51 17.01
CA GLU A 104 -6.70 3.51 15.96
C GLU A 104 -5.22 3.91 15.84
N GLN A 105 -4.49 4.04 16.94
CA GLN A 105 -3.03 4.28 16.86
C GLN A 105 -2.31 3.11 16.18
N ILE A 106 -2.66 1.86 16.50
CA ILE A 106 -2.12 0.67 15.83
C ILE A 106 -2.46 0.67 14.33
N ARG A 107 -3.69 1.02 13.95
CA ARG A 107 -4.11 1.13 12.53
C ARG A 107 -3.29 2.17 11.77
N LEU A 108 -3.07 3.36 12.37
CA LEU A 108 -2.25 4.42 11.78
C LEU A 108 -0.79 3.98 11.61
N THR A 109 -0.20 3.33 12.62
CA THR A 109 1.17 2.81 12.54
C THR A 109 1.31 1.73 11.46
N ILE A 110 0.39 0.77 11.37
CA ILE A 110 0.40 -0.26 10.32
C ILE A 110 0.32 0.39 8.93
N LYS A 111 -0.55 1.39 8.75
CA LYS A 111 -0.69 2.09 7.48
C LYS A 111 0.61 2.81 7.08
N GLN A 112 1.25 3.51 8.01
CA GLN A 112 2.54 4.17 7.77
C GLN A 112 3.63 3.17 7.38
N GLN A 113 3.73 2.04 8.08
CA GLN A 113 4.69 0.98 7.75
C GLN A 113 4.43 0.36 6.37
N GLN A 114 3.18 0.20 5.96
CA GLN A 114 2.82 -0.28 4.63
C GLN A 114 3.19 0.73 3.53
N GLU A 115 2.91 2.03 3.75
CA GLU A 115 3.28 3.12 2.84
C GLU A 115 4.82 3.24 2.71
N GLU A 116 5.56 3.09 3.81
CA GLU A 116 7.03 3.10 3.83
C GLU A 116 7.64 1.88 3.12
N THR A 117 7.18 0.67 3.45
CA THR A 117 7.60 -0.57 2.77
C THR A 117 7.37 -0.49 1.26
N THR A 118 6.17 -0.04 0.85
CA THR A 118 5.82 0.13 -0.57
C THR A 118 6.73 1.16 -1.25
N ARG A 119 7.14 2.22 -0.54
CA ARG A 119 8.06 3.23 -1.06
C ARG A 119 9.47 2.67 -1.25
N GLU A 120 9.98 1.88 -0.31
CA GLU A 120 11.29 1.23 -0.41
C GLU A 120 11.33 0.22 -1.58
N GLU A 121 10.32 -0.65 -1.69
CA GLU A 121 10.18 -1.59 -2.80
C GLU A 121 10.17 -0.86 -4.16
N ASN A 122 9.41 0.22 -4.28
CA ASN A 122 9.37 1.05 -5.49
C ASN A 122 10.74 1.66 -5.84
N ILE A 123 11.52 2.11 -4.85
CA ILE A 123 12.88 2.63 -5.08
C ILE A 123 13.79 1.52 -5.63
N VAL A 124 13.74 0.32 -5.04
CA VAL A 124 14.54 -0.83 -5.49
C VAL A 124 14.16 -1.26 -6.91
N ILE A 125 12.86 -1.34 -7.22
CA ILE A 125 12.38 -1.70 -8.57
C ILE A 125 12.82 -0.66 -9.59
N LYS A 126 12.60 0.65 -9.33
CA LYS A 126 13.06 1.72 -10.21
C LYS A 126 14.57 1.63 -10.48
N GLN A 127 15.38 1.45 -9.43
CA GLN A 127 16.84 1.39 -9.59
C GLN A 127 17.29 0.14 -10.37
N ASN A 128 16.63 -1.00 -10.17
CA ASN A 128 16.91 -2.22 -10.94
C ASN A 128 16.63 -2.01 -12.44
N ILE A 129 15.48 -1.44 -12.80
CA ILE A 129 15.13 -1.14 -14.20
C ILE A 129 16.16 -0.19 -14.84
N ILE A 130 16.52 0.90 -14.14
CA ILE A 130 17.51 1.88 -14.59
C ILE A 130 18.89 1.21 -14.81
N ASN A 131 19.31 0.34 -13.88
CA ASN A 131 20.58 -0.38 -14.00
C ASN A 131 20.59 -1.33 -15.21
N GLN A 132 19.50 -2.06 -15.45
CA GLN A 132 19.37 -2.94 -16.62
C GLN A 132 19.43 -2.16 -17.93
N LEU A 133 18.72 -1.04 -18.04
CA LEU A 133 18.78 -0.16 -19.21
C LEU A 133 20.21 0.37 -19.45
N ARG A 134 20.91 0.81 -18.39
CA ARG A 134 22.30 1.29 -18.48
C ARG A 134 23.29 0.21 -18.94
N LEU A 135 23.16 -1.02 -18.44
CA LEU A 135 24.01 -2.14 -18.89
C LEU A 135 23.86 -2.39 -20.40
N LYS A 136 22.64 -2.39 -20.93
CA LYS A 136 22.36 -2.57 -22.36
C LYS A 136 22.95 -1.47 -23.26
N ILE A 137 23.19 -0.29 -22.71
CA ILE A 137 23.87 0.83 -23.38
C ILE A 137 25.39 0.65 -23.31
N LEU A 138 25.90 0.28 -22.13
CA LEU A 138 27.33 0.07 -21.87
C LEU A 138 27.93 -0.95 -22.85
N ASP A 139 27.24 -2.07 -23.08
CA ASP A 139 27.59 -3.11 -24.06
C ASP A 139 27.77 -2.57 -25.49
N LYS A 140 27.16 -1.41 -25.80
CA LYS A 140 27.17 -0.77 -27.12
C LYS A 140 28.08 0.47 -27.17
N GLN A 141 28.67 0.91 -26.04
CA GLN A 141 29.39 2.19 -25.96
C GLN A 141 30.58 2.28 -26.94
N ALA A 142 31.38 1.22 -27.06
CA ALA A 142 32.51 1.19 -28.01
C ALA A 142 32.06 1.39 -29.47
N LEU A 143 30.91 0.80 -29.84
CA LEU A 143 30.32 0.93 -31.17
C LEU A 143 29.81 2.36 -31.44
N LEU A 144 29.16 2.97 -30.44
CA LEU A 144 28.69 4.36 -30.54
C LEU A 144 29.85 5.36 -30.63
N ASN A 145 30.95 5.12 -29.90
CA ASN A 145 32.14 5.95 -29.98
C ASN A 145 32.72 5.99 -31.39
N ILE A 146 32.80 4.83 -32.08
CA ILE A 146 33.24 4.75 -33.48
C ILE A 146 32.27 5.52 -34.41
N TYR A 147 30.95 5.34 -34.24
CA TYR A 147 29.96 6.03 -35.07
C TYR A 147 29.98 7.55 -34.92
N ARG A 148 30.17 8.04 -33.69
CA ARG A 148 30.22 9.47 -33.33
C ARG A 148 31.56 10.15 -33.66
N ASP A 149 32.64 9.40 -33.88
CA ASP A 149 33.95 9.99 -34.20
C ASP A 149 33.97 10.54 -35.64
N ILE A 150 33.91 11.87 -35.76
CA ILE A 150 33.98 12.58 -37.05
C ILE A 150 35.28 12.31 -37.81
N ASN A 151 36.37 11.96 -37.12
CA ASN A 151 37.68 11.70 -37.71
C ASN A 151 37.93 10.21 -38.00
N TRP A 152 36.94 9.34 -37.77
CA TRP A 152 37.10 7.91 -38.00
C TRP A 152 37.52 7.61 -39.45
N PRO A 153 38.64 6.90 -39.67
CA PRO A 153 39.24 6.74 -40.99
C PRO A 153 38.51 5.69 -41.83
N GLU A 154 37.51 6.14 -42.59
CA GLU A 154 36.88 5.36 -43.66
C GLU A 154 37.92 5.10 -44.78
N PRO A 155 38.09 3.85 -45.26
CA PRO A 155 39.01 3.55 -46.36
C PRO A 155 38.49 4.05 -47.71
N ASP A 156 39.40 4.43 -48.62
CA ASP A 156 39.08 4.99 -49.94
C ASP A 156 38.22 4.10 -50.86
N ASP A 157 38.23 2.77 -50.61
CA ASP A 157 37.43 1.75 -51.30
C ASP A 157 36.06 1.51 -50.64
N HIS A 158 35.76 2.26 -49.58
CA HIS A 158 34.56 2.12 -48.75
C HIS A 158 34.34 0.69 -48.21
N PHE A 159 35.42 -0.03 -47.91
CA PHE A 159 35.48 -1.47 -47.59
C PHE A 159 35.16 -2.37 -48.78
N LYS A 160 35.74 -2.06 -49.96
CA LYS A 160 35.44 -2.67 -51.26
C LYS A 160 33.97 -2.54 -51.70
N MET A 161 33.22 -1.63 -51.07
CA MET A 161 31.85 -1.29 -51.49
C MET A 161 31.85 -0.30 -52.66
N THR A 162 32.99 0.31 -52.97
CA THR A 162 33.21 1.23 -54.10
C THR A 162 34.43 0.83 -54.91
N ASP A 163 34.31 0.89 -56.23
CA ASP A 163 35.45 0.89 -57.16
C ASP A 163 35.38 2.17 -58.00
N LYS A 164 36.41 3.00 -57.93
CA LYS A 164 36.47 4.31 -58.61
C LYS A 164 36.91 4.21 -60.08
N ILE A 165 37.37 3.04 -60.53
CA ILE A 165 37.89 2.77 -61.88
C ILE A 165 36.80 2.09 -62.72
N THR A 166 36.25 0.97 -62.24
CA THR A 166 35.27 0.15 -62.98
C THR A 166 33.83 0.61 -62.74
N ASN A 167 33.56 1.25 -61.60
CA ASN A 167 32.22 1.46 -61.05
C ASN A 167 31.42 0.16 -60.85
N ASP A 168 32.09 -0.98 -60.68
CA ASP A 168 31.45 -2.31 -60.57
C ASP A 168 31.02 -2.69 -59.14
N ARG A 169 31.15 -1.80 -58.15
CA ARG A 169 30.81 -2.10 -56.75
C ARG A 169 29.50 -1.47 -56.26
N PRO A 170 28.83 -2.07 -55.26
CA PRO A 170 27.47 -1.72 -54.85
C PRO A 170 27.19 -0.24 -54.64
N PHE A 171 28.09 0.49 -53.99
CA PHE A 171 27.85 1.89 -53.69
C PHE A 171 27.85 2.79 -54.93
N ASN A 172 28.51 2.38 -56.04
CA ASN A 172 28.54 3.14 -57.29
C ASN A 172 27.19 3.14 -58.06
N TYR A 173 26.32 2.14 -57.85
CA TYR A 173 25.10 1.96 -58.66
C TYR A 173 23.82 1.64 -57.89
N ILE A 174 23.91 1.30 -56.59
CA ILE A 174 22.75 1.14 -55.71
C ILE A 174 22.38 2.51 -55.17
N SER A 175 21.25 3.04 -55.63
CA SER A 175 20.57 4.15 -55.00
C SER A 175 19.58 3.65 -53.95
N TYR A 176 19.51 4.36 -52.82
CA TYR A 176 18.42 4.21 -51.85
C TYR A 176 17.41 5.35 -52.05
N ASN A 177 16.14 5.08 -51.78
CA ASN A 177 15.11 6.12 -51.79
C ASN A 177 15.14 6.87 -50.46
N LYS A 178 15.51 8.15 -50.47
CA LYS A 178 15.39 9.01 -49.29
C LYS A 178 13.92 9.33 -49.04
N GLU A 179 13.43 9.15 -47.81
CA GLU A 179 12.01 9.33 -47.43
C GLU A 179 11.40 10.68 -47.86
N ASP A 180 12.21 11.73 -48.07
CA ASP A 180 11.77 13.09 -48.44
C ASP A 180 12.13 13.54 -49.87
N ALA A 181 12.59 12.66 -50.77
CA ALA A 181 13.07 13.09 -52.09
C ALA A 181 12.46 12.33 -53.27
N LEU A 182 11.43 12.92 -53.90
CA LEU A 182 11.09 12.58 -55.28
C LEU A 182 12.33 12.82 -56.18
N ASN A 183 12.77 11.77 -56.87
CA ASN A 183 13.73 11.82 -57.99
C ASN A 183 15.17 12.27 -57.66
N LYS A 184 15.79 11.76 -56.60
CA LYS A 184 17.26 11.69 -56.52
C LYS A 184 17.74 10.27 -56.24
N ASN A 185 18.31 9.63 -57.27
CA ASN A 185 19.14 8.45 -57.10
C ASN A 185 20.41 8.87 -56.34
N VAL A 186 20.45 8.58 -55.04
CA VAL A 186 21.60 8.93 -54.19
C VAL A 186 22.72 7.90 -54.39
N ASN A 187 23.86 8.34 -54.91
CA ASN A 187 25.05 7.50 -55.09
C ASN A 187 25.80 7.37 -53.75
N LEU A 188 25.85 6.16 -53.18
CA LEU A 188 26.49 5.94 -51.89
C LEU A 188 28.02 6.13 -51.93
N ALA A 189 28.63 6.11 -53.12
CA ALA A 189 30.06 6.38 -53.28
C ALA A 189 30.43 7.87 -53.08
N ASP A 190 29.48 8.80 -53.16
CA ASP A 190 29.77 10.23 -53.03
C ASP A 190 30.03 10.62 -51.56
N ASP A 191 30.99 11.50 -51.29
CA ASP A 191 31.40 11.89 -49.92
C ASP A 191 30.28 12.47 -49.06
N HIS A 192 29.32 13.16 -49.69
CA HIS A 192 28.14 13.70 -49.01
C HIS A 192 27.19 12.62 -48.44
N ASN A 193 27.41 11.35 -48.81
CA ASN A 193 26.67 10.18 -48.32
C ASN A 193 27.45 9.33 -47.30
N SER A 194 28.62 9.81 -46.85
CA SER A 194 29.40 9.21 -45.75
C SER A 194 28.56 8.88 -44.52
N ASN A 195 27.60 9.72 -44.13
CA ASN A 195 26.67 9.44 -43.03
C ASN A 195 25.80 8.19 -43.28
N ASN A 196 25.38 7.93 -44.51
CA ASN A 196 24.62 6.71 -44.86
C ASN A 196 25.54 5.48 -44.92
N ARG A 197 26.78 5.63 -45.40
CA ARG A 197 27.80 4.56 -45.33
C ARG A 197 28.11 4.17 -43.89
N ARG A 198 28.30 5.15 -42.99
CA ARG A 198 28.47 4.93 -41.54
C ARG A 198 27.31 4.15 -40.92
N LYS A 199 26.06 4.38 -41.34
CA LYS A 199 24.90 3.59 -40.89
C LYS A 199 25.02 2.13 -41.31
N ILE A 200 25.38 1.86 -42.58
CA ILE A 200 25.63 0.50 -43.06
C ILE A 200 26.73 -0.19 -42.23
N TYR A 201 27.84 0.49 -41.95
CA TYR A 201 28.94 -0.08 -41.16
C TYR A 201 28.59 -0.31 -39.69
N LEU A 202 27.79 0.59 -39.10
CA LEU A 202 27.29 0.50 -37.73
C LEU A 202 26.48 -0.77 -37.50
N LEU A 203 25.59 -1.14 -38.43
CA LEU A 203 24.84 -2.41 -38.33
C LEU A 203 25.76 -3.64 -38.33
N PHE A 204 26.79 -3.62 -39.18
CA PHE A 204 27.82 -4.67 -39.23
C PHE A 204 28.89 -4.54 -38.12
N LYS A 205 28.67 -3.66 -37.14
CA LYS A 205 29.54 -3.45 -35.96
C LYS A 205 30.98 -3.10 -36.37
N TYR A 206 31.12 -2.37 -37.48
CA TYR A 206 32.37 -2.04 -38.18
C TYR A 206 33.26 -3.24 -38.55
N ASN A 207 32.69 -4.44 -38.60
CA ASN A 207 33.42 -5.63 -39.00
C ASN A 207 33.68 -5.61 -40.52
N ARG A 208 34.93 -5.33 -40.90
CA ARG A 208 35.40 -5.27 -42.30
C ARG A 208 34.99 -6.47 -43.14
N GLN A 209 35.07 -7.68 -42.59
CA GLN A 209 34.72 -8.91 -43.30
C GLN A 209 33.22 -8.93 -43.61
N ASN A 210 32.37 -8.77 -42.59
CA ASN A 210 30.91 -8.74 -42.79
C ASN A 210 30.49 -7.67 -43.82
N ILE A 211 31.09 -6.47 -43.77
CA ILE A 211 30.80 -5.40 -44.74
C ILE A 211 31.18 -5.84 -46.17
N GLN A 212 32.35 -6.44 -46.36
CA GLN A 212 32.83 -6.94 -47.65
C GLN A 212 31.96 -8.08 -48.20
N GLU A 213 31.59 -9.05 -47.36
CA GLU A 213 30.71 -10.16 -47.73
C GLU A 213 29.35 -9.65 -48.22
N TYR A 214 28.79 -8.61 -47.58
CA TYR A 214 27.59 -7.94 -48.05
C TYR A 214 27.77 -7.17 -49.34
N GLY A 215 28.96 -6.59 -49.57
CA GLY A 215 29.32 -6.02 -50.86
C GLY A 215 29.24 -7.04 -51.99
N ASP A 216 29.80 -8.23 -51.79
CA ASP A 216 29.79 -9.29 -52.79
C ASP A 216 28.37 -9.87 -53.01
N ILE A 217 27.55 -10.01 -51.95
CA ILE A 217 26.12 -10.39 -52.05
C ILE A 217 25.33 -9.39 -52.90
N LEU A 218 25.47 -8.09 -52.60
CA LEU A 218 24.76 -7.02 -53.32
C LEU A 218 25.22 -6.90 -54.78
N HIS A 219 26.49 -7.18 -55.06
CA HIS A 219 27.02 -7.26 -56.42
C HIS A 219 26.46 -8.47 -57.18
N LEU A 220 26.40 -9.66 -56.56
CA LEU A 220 25.76 -10.83 -57.19
C LEU A 220 24.30 -10.55 -57.54
N LEU A 221 23.53 -9.94 -56.63
CA LEU A 221 22.12 -9.62 -56.86
C LEU A 221 21.93 -8.75 -58.11
N ILE A 222 22.84 -7.82 -58.36
CA ILE A 222 22.81 -6.96 -59.55
C ILE A 222 23.12 -7.77 -60.81
N ASN A 223 24.16 -8.62 -60.78
CA ASN A 223 24.54 -9.48 -61.89
C ASN A 223 23.45 -10.50 -62.30
N ILE A 224 22.51 -10.82 -61.38
CA ILE A 224 21.35 -11.69 -61.66
C ILE A 224 20.04 -10.92 -61.87
N ASN A 225 20.12 -9.62 -62.16
CA ASN A 225 19.01 -8.69 -62.44
C ASN A 225 18.04 -8.41 -61.26
N TYR A 226 18.48 -8.58 -60.01
CA TYR A 226 17.75 -8.22 -58.79
C TYR A 226 18.20 -6.89 -58.17
N LYS A 227 18.33 -5.85 -59.00
CA LYS A 227 18.68 -4.49 -58.55
C LYS A 227 17.74 -3.98 -57.45
N SER A 228 16.43 -4.13 -57.61
CA SER A 228 15.44 -3.68 -56.62
C SER A 228 15.58 -4.38 -55.26
N ILE A 229 15.90 -5.68 -55.25
CA ILE A 229 16.15 -6.42 -54.00
C ILE A 229 17.41 -5.92 -53.31
N ALA A 230 18.50 -5.68 -54.06
CA ALA A 230 19.73 -5.11 -53.51
C ALA A 230 19.51 -3.69 -52.93
N GLN A 231 18.71 -2.86 -53.60
CA GLN A 231 18.29 -1.54 -53.11
C GLN A 231 17.43 -1.63 -51.84
N ASN A 232 16.50 -2.59 -51.78
CA ASN A 232 15.66 -2.81 -50.61
C ASN A 232 16.47 -3.29 -49.39
N ILE A 233 17.44 -4.20 -49.58
CA ILE A 233 18.35 -4.64 -48.50
C ILE A 233 19.16 -3.46 -47.96
N ILE A 234 19.77 -2.65 -48.84
CA ILE A 234 20.55 -1.47 -48.43
C ILE A 234 19.67 -0.43 -47.72
N SER A 235 18.47 -0.16 -48.23
CA SER A 235 17.53 0.77 -47.59
C SER A 235 17.12 0.24 -46.21
N ALA A 236 16.81 -1.05 -46.11
CA ALA A 236 16.45 -1.67 -44.83
C ALA A 236 17.59 -1.60 -43.80
N ILE A 237 18.83 -1.80 -44.23
CA ILE A 237 20.03 -1.65 -43.38
C ILE A 237 20.20 -0.21 -42.87
N ILE A 238 20.02 0.79 -43.75
CA ILE A 238 20.12 2.21 -43.39
C ILE A 238 19.02 2.59 -42.40
N ASP A 239 17.78 2.17 -42.66
CA ASP A 239 16.63 2.47 -41.81
C ASP A 239 16.73 1.79 -40.44
N GLN A 240 17.09 0.50 -40.38
CA GLN A 240 17.31 -0.19 -39.10
C GLN A 240 18.39 0.51 -38.27
N SER A 241 19.46 0.97 -38.92
CA SER A 241 20.56 1.70 -38.27
C SER A 241 20.12 3.07 -37.75
N LYS A 242 19.30 3.78 -38.53
CA LYS A 242 18.67 5.06 -38.16
C LYS A 242 17.73 4.89 -36.96
N TYR A 243 16.81 3.94 -37.03
CA TYR A 243 15.76 3.78 -36.02
C TYR A 243 16.25 3.13 -34.73
N TYR A 244 17.04 2.04 -34.81
CA TYR A 244 17.55 1.37 -33.62
C TYR A 244 18.80 2.04 -33.05
N TYR A 245 19.90 2.14 -33.80
CA TYR A 245 21.15 2.66 -33.22
C TYR A 245 21.18 4.19 -33.06
N GLU A 246 20.87 4.94 -34.12
CA GLU A 246 20.96 6.42 -34.10
C GLU A 246 19.82 7.07 -33.30
N ILE A 247 18.61 6.48 -33.29
CA ILE A 247 17.51 7.00 -32.48
C ILE A 247 17.46 6.31 -31.10
N VAL A 248 17.18 5.00 -31.01
CA VAL A 248 16.93 4.35 -29.69
C VAL A 248 18.17 4.35 -28.81
N ILE A 249 19.29 3.81 -29.33
CA ILE A 249 20.50 3.65 -28.51
C ILE A 249 21.12 5.00 -28.15
N LEU A 250 21.25 5.96 -29.08
CA LEU A 250 21.78 7.30 -28.74
C LEU A 250 20.86 8.08 -27.81
N THR A 251 19.53 8.11 -28.04
CA THR A 251 18.61 8.85 -27.15
C THR A 251 18.65 8.28 -25.73
N LEU A 252 18.72 6.95 -25.59
CA LEU A 252 18.88 6.33 -24.27
C LEU A 252 20.24 6.63 -23.66
N TYR A 253 21.33 6.59 -24.44
CA TYR A 253 22.68 6.94 -23.97
C TYR A 253 22.75 8.38 -23.47
N ASP A 254 22.20 9.34 -24.20
CA ASP A 254 22.27 10.76 -23.84
C ASP A 254 21.33 11.07 -22.64
N LYS A 255 20.16 10.39 -22.53
CA LYS A 255 19.20 10.58 -21.42
C LYS A 255 19.40 9.65 -20.20
N GLN A 256 20.39 8.75 -20.21
CA GLN A 256 20.58 7.73 -19.16
C GLN A 256 20.77 8.29 -17.73
N ALA A 257 21.24 9.53 -17.62
CA ALA A 257 21.37 10.22 -16.34
C ALA A 257 20.00 10.57 -15.74
N ASN A 258 19.05 11.00 -16.59
CA ASN A 258 17.75 11.54 -16.20
C ASN A 258 16.66 10.46 -15.98
N LEU A 259 16.93 9.19 -16.28
CA LEU A 259 15.98 8.07 -16.09
C LEU A 259 15.37 7.97 -14.68
N HIS A 260 16.02 8.53 -13.66
CA HIS A 260 15.51 8.57 -12.29
C HIS A 260 14.25 9.46 -12.12
N LEU A 261 14.04 10.43 -13.02
CA LEU A 261 12.90 11.34 -13.03
C LEU A 261 11.60 10.66 -13.47
N LEU A 262 11.66 9.66 -14.34
CA LEU A 262 10.51 8.86 -14.77
C LEU A 262 9.87 8.13 -13.59
N ASN A 263 8.55 7.97 -13.59
CA ASN A 263 7.83 7.16 -12.61
C ASN A 263 8.01 5.64 -12.90
N ILE A 264 7.51 4.78 -12.00
CA ILE A 264 7.71 3.32 -12.12
C ILE A 264 6.97 2.70 -13.32
N GLU A 265 5.80 3.23 -13.68
CA GLU A 265 5.01 2.77 -14.83
C GLU A 265 5.71 3.13 -16.15
N GLN A 266 6.21 4.38 -16.25
CA GLN A 266 7.01 4.87 -17.37
C GLN A 266 8.31 4.07 -17.54
N LEU A 267 9.03 3.80 -16.44
CA LEU A 267 10.25 2.95 -16.50
C LEU A 267 9.93 1.52 -16.93
N SER A 268 8.82 0.94 -16.46
CA SER A 268 8.39 -0.41 -16.86
C SER A 268 7.99 -0.46 -18.33
N ALA A 269 7.26 0.56 -18.82
CA ALA A 269 6.91 0.70 -20.23
C ALA A 269 8.16 0.90 -21.11
N LEU A 270 9.11 1.74 -20.69
CA LEU A 270 10.38 1.97 -21.36
C LEU A 270 11.22 0.70 -21.45
N GLN A 271 11.33 -0.06 -20.34
CA GLN A 271 12.04 -1.34 -20.30
C GLN A 271 11.41 -2.36 -21.24
N LYS A 272 10.07 -2.49 -21.22
CA LYS A 272 9.36 -3.40 -22.12
C LYS A 272 9.61 -3.03 -23.59
N ILE A 273 9.40 -1.77 -23.96
CA ILE A 273 9.51 -1.36 -25.37
C ILE A 273 10.96 -1.41 -25.87
N PHE A 274 11.93 -1.12 -25.01
CA PHE A 274 13.35 -1.34 -25.33
C PHE A 274 13.65 -2.83 -25.54
N GLY A 275 13.08 -3.73 -24.73
CA GLY A 275 13.20 -5.18 -24.93
C GLY A 275 12.56 -5.65 -26.25
N ASP A 276 11.39 -5.12 -26.60
CA ASP A 276 10.74 -5.39 -27.89
C ASP A 276 11.61 -4.90 -29.07
N LEU A 277 12.25 -3.72 -28.94
CA LEU A 277 13.20 -3.16 -29.91
C LEU A 277 14.50 -3.98 -30.03
N GLU A 278 15.09 -4.44 -28.92
CA GLU A 278 16.26 -5.34 -28.95
C GLU A 278 15.93 -6.65 -29.67
N LYS A 279 14.74 -7.21 -29.44
CA LYS A 279 14.27 -8.41 -30.15
C LYS A 279 14.14 -8.15 -31.65
N GLN A 280 13.49 -7.07 -32.08
CA GLN A 280 13.41 -6.72 -33.50
C GLN A 280 14.79 -6.58 -34.15
N ASN A 281 15.77 -5.98 -33.46
CA ASN A 281 17.14 -5.91 -33.98
C ASN A 281 17.81 -7.30 -34.07
N GLN A 282 17.58 -8.19 -33.10
CA GLN A 282 18.08 -9.57 -33.18
C GLN A 282 17.46 -10.35 -34.34
N ASP A 283 16.15 -10.20 -34.57
CA ASP A 283 15.45 -10.81 -35.69
C ASP A 283 15.99 -10.25 -37.03
N PHE A 284 16.26 -8.94 -37.13
CA PHE A 284 16.88 -8.30 -38.30
C PHE A 284 18.28 -8.85 -38.60
N GLU A 285 19.15 -8.89 -37.58
CA GLU A 285 20.49 -9.52 -37.69
C GLU A 285 20.37 -11.01 -38.06
N GLY A 286 19.33 -11.70 -37.61
CA GLY A 286 19.02 -13.09 -37.96
C GLY A 286 18.67 -13.26 -39.45
N TYR A 287 17.81 -12.42 -40.01
CA TYR A 287 17.44 -12.47 -41.43
C TYR A 287 18.58 -12.07 -42.36
N LEU A 288 19.40 -11.08 -41.98
CA LEU A 288 20.68 -10.83 -42.64
C LEU A 288 21.55 -12.11 -42.65
N ASN A 289 21.78 -12.74 -41.49
CA ASN A 289 22.59 -13.96 -41.44
C ASN A 289 22.06 -15.09 -42.35
N LYS A 290 20.74 -15.20 -42.54
CA LYS A 290 20.14 -16.14 -43.52
C LYS A 290 20.46 -15.78 -44.97
N ILE A 291 20.34 -14.50 -45.37
CA ILE A 291 20.73 -14.04 -46.73
C ILE A 291 22.19 -14.40 -47.02
N ARG A 292 23.10 -14.12 -46.07
CA ARG A 292 24.52 -14.49 -46.21
C ARG A 292 24.74 -16.00 -46.30
N PHE A 293 24.04 -16.78 -45.48
CA PHE A 293 24.17 -18.23 -45.48
C PHE A 293 23.69 -18.87 -46.78
N ASP A 294 22.57 -18.39 -47.33
CA ASP A 294 22.03 -18.90 -48.60
C ASP A 294 22.88 -18.49 -49.81
N TYR A 295 23.56 -17.34 -49.75
CA TYR A 295 24.57 -16.95 -50.75
C TYR A 295 25.72 -17.99 -50.81
N TYR A 296 26.28 -18.38 -49.67
CA TYR A 296 27.38 -19.35 -49.61
C TYR A 296 27.01 -20.81 -49.88
N LYS A 297 25.71 -21.14 -49.92
CA LYS A 297 25.24 -22.49 -50.27
C LYS A 297 25.41 -22.84 -51.76
N ASN A 298 25.74 -21.88 -52.63
CA ASN A 298 25.98 -22.06 -54.07
C ASN A 298 24.79 -22.60 -54.91
N GLU A 299 23.61 -22.81 -54.33
CA GLU A 299 22.40 -23.19 -55.05
C GLU A 299 21.66 -21.93 -55.55
N LEU A 300 22.12 -21.35 -56.67
CA LEU A 300 21.64 -20.05 -57.16
C LEU A 300 20.11 -19.93 -57.22
N GLN A 301 19.39 -20.97 -57.64
CA GLN A 301 17.93 -20.93 -57.74
C GLN A 301 17.25 -20.83 -56.36
N ASN A 302 17.81 -21.49 -55.34
CA ASN A 302 17.30 -21.42 -53.98
C ASN A 302 17.63 -20.06 -53.35
N PHE A 303 18.84 -19.52 -53.59
CA PHE A 303 19.20 -18.15 -53.20
C PHE A 303 18.26 -17.10 -53.80
N LYS A 304 17.90 -17.21 -55.08
CA LYS A 304 16.96 -16.29 -55.75
C LYS A 304 15.60 -16.20 -55.06
N ILE A 305 15.08 -17.33 -54.57
CA ILE A 305 13.79 -17.37 -53.88
C ILE A 305 13.94 -16.86 -52.44
N SER A 306 14.93 -17.38 -51.70
CA SER A 306 15.08 -17.06 -50.28
C SER A 306 15.47 -15.60 -50.03
N VAL A 307 16.30 -14.99 -50.89
CA VAL A 307 16.68 -13.58 -50.73
C VAL A 307 15.50 -12.62 -50.86
N ILE A 308 14.50 -12.94 -51.69
CA ILE A 308 13.27 -12.13 -51.80
C ILE A 308 12.49 -12.22 -50.48
N THR A 309 12.24 -13.43 -49.98
CA THR A 309 11.52 -13.67 -48.72
C THR A 309 12.21 -13.00 -47.53
N HIS A 310 13.52 -13.18 -47.39
CA HIS A 310 14.29 -12.57 -46.31
C HIS A 310 14.33 -11.04 -46.43
N THR A 311 14.38 -10.47 -47.65
CA THR A 311 14.33 -9.01 -47.84
C THR A 311 12.97 -8.42 -47.42
N LEU A 312 11.86 -9.11 -47.72
CA LEU A 312 10.53 -8.68 -47.24
C LEU A 312 10.48 -8.66 -45.70
N GLN A 313 11.03 -9.68 -45.05
CA GLN A 313 11.08 -9.76 -43.59
C GLN A 313 11.92 -8.64 -42.96
N LEU A 314 13.02 -8.21 -43.60
CA LEU A 314 13.79 -7.03 -43.15
C LEU A 314 12.97 -5.74 -43.25
N LEU A 315 12.18 -5.57 -44.32
CA LEU A 315 11.32 -4.41 -44.51
C LEU A 315 10.16 -4.38 -43.49
N ASP A 316 9.51 -5.52 -43.25
CA ASP A 316 8.43 -5.66 -42.26
C ASP A 316 8.91 -5.32 -40.84
N ILE A 317 10.11 -5.80 -40.46
CA ILE A 317 10.73 -5.45 -39.17
C ILE A 317 10.92 -3.94 -39.05
N ASN A 318 11.39 -3.25 -40.10
CA ASN A 318 11.60 -1.80 -40.04
C ASN A 318 10.30 -1.01 -39.85
N VAL A 319 9.16 -1.50 -40.35
CA VAL A 319 7.85 -0.91 -40.06
C VAL A 319 7.56 -1.00 -38.56
N VAL A 320 7.68 -2.20 -37.98
CA VAL A 320 7.45 -2.43 -36.55
C VAL A 320 8.41 -1.61 -35.67
N VAL A 321 9.70 -1.58 -36.03
CA VAL A 321 10.72 -0.81 -35.30
C VAL A 321 10.39 0.67 -35.31
N ARG A 322 9.99 1.26 -36.44
CA ARG A 322 9.61 2.68 -36.54
C ARG A 322 8.44 3.03 -35.61
N ASP A 323 7.44 2.16 -35.50
CA ASP A 323 6.27 2.38 -34.64
C ASP A 323 6.63 2.27 -33.14
N LEU A 324 7.45 1.28 -32.78
CA LEU A 324 8.01 1.13 -31.43
C LEU A 324 8.88 2.33 -31.04
N VAL A 325 9.70 2.84 -31.97
CA VAL A 325 10.55 4.02 -31.79
C VAL A 325 9.73 5.26 -31.45
N GLN A 326 8.57 5.46 -32.09
CA GLN A 326 7.73 6.62 -31.80
C GLN A 326 7.20 6.59 -30.35
N THR A 327 6.78 5.42 -29.88
CA THR A 327 6.31 5.25 -28.49
C THR A 327 7.46 5.36 -27.48
N PHE A 328 8.64 4.82 -27.81
CA PHE A 328 9.87 4.95 -27.02
C PHE A 328 10.29 6.43 -26.86
N LYS A 329 10.21 7.23 -27.93
CA LYS A 329 10.45 8.68 -27.88
C LYS A 329 9.49 9.38 -26.92
N THR A 330 8.18 9.15 -27.07
CA THR A 330 7.16 9.80 -26.23
C THR A 330 7.44 9.65 -24.73
N ILE A 331 7.89 8.48 -24.27
CA ILE A 331 8.25 8.24 -22.85
C ILE A 331 9.51 9.03 -22.47
N LEU A 332 10.51 9.09 -23.35
CA LEU A 332 11.76 9.78 -23.08
C LEU A 332 11.70 11.30 -23.27
N ASP A 333 10.72 11.84 -24.00
CA ASP A 333 10.53 13.29 -24.18
C ASP A 333 10.05 13.99 -22.89
N GLU A 334 9.69 13.23 -21.85
CA GLU A 334 9.38 13.74 -20.51
C GLU A 334 10.63 14.10 -19.66
N ILE A 335 11.85 13.72 -20.09
CA ILE A 335 13.11 13.84 -19.30
C ILE A 335 14.34 14.33 -20.08
#